data_AF-A0A6A6J405-F1
#
_entry.id   AF-A0A6A6J405-F1
#
_cell.length_a   1.000
_cell.length_b   1.000
_cell.length_c   1.000
_cell.angle_alpha   90.00
_cell.angle_beta   90.00
_cell.angle_gamma   90.00
#
_symmetry.space_group_name_H-M   'P 1'
#
loop_
_entity.id
_entity.type
_entity.pdbx_description
1 polymer ?
#
loop_
_entity_poly.entity_id
_entity_poly.type
_entity_poly.pdbx_seq_one_letter_code
_entity_poly.pdbx_strand_id
1 'polypeptide(L)'
;MKILTLHGLGSSASMLKEQIAPFMRELGPSYQFTFVDGEIPCGRGPGVPHWATGPFFSYAAGFSPPQVQNALDRLDQFIREKGPFDGILGFSLGAALAMLHKKLCMASLTQVHTHKGAHDIPFTRSDVKSIVSSIRNVAEELIEWGAG
;
A
#
# COMPACT_ATOMS: atom_id res chain seq x y z
N MET A 1 -14.41 2.33 -5.45
CA MET A 1 -12.98 2.23 -5.79
C MET A 1 -12.37 0.95 -5.25
N LYS A 2 -11.67 0.20 -6.09
CA LYS A 2 -10.86 -0.98 -5.73
C LYS A 2 -9.41 -0.57 -5.57
N ILE A 3 -8.87 -0.68 -4.37
CA ILE A 3 -7.51 -0.27 -4.02
C ILE A 3 -6.68 -1.51 -3.74
N LEU A 4 -5.58 -1.68 -4.47
CA LEU A 4 -4.55 -2.67 -4.17
C LEU A 4 -3.66 -2.16 -3.04
N THR A 5 -3.44 -2.96 -2.00
CA THR A 5 -2.79 -2.53 -0.77
C THR A 5 -1.52 -3.34 -0.48
N LEU A 6 -0.38 -2.64 -0.33
CA LEU A 6 0.96 -3.23 -0.21
C LEU A 6 1.61 -2.95 1.15
N HIS A 7 2.05 -4.00 1.84
CA HIS A 7 2.68 -3.93 3.17
C HIS A 7 4.16 -3.49 3.13
N GLY A 8 4.71 -3.17 4.31
CA GLY A 8 6.14 -2.87 4.46
C GLY A 8 7.00 -4.14 4.52
N LEU A 9 8.32 -4.00 4.33
CA LEU A 9 9.28 -5.10 4.51
C LEU A 9 9.11 -5.74 5.90
N GLY A 10 9.08 -7.07 5.95
CA GLY A 10 9.03 -7.81 7.21
C GLY A 10 7.71 -7.68 7.95
N SER A 11 6.62 -7.47 7.20
CA SER A 11 5.23 -7.43 7.68
C SER A 11 4.36 -8.38 6.84
N SER A 12 3.05 -8.31 6.97
CA SER A 12 2.10 -9.06 6.15
C SER A 12 0.87 -8.23 5.79
N ALA A 13 0.10 -8.72 4.82
CA ALA A 13 -1.21 -8.22 4.43
C ALA A 13 -2.17 -8.15 5.61
N SER A 14 -2.19 -9.16 6.48
CA SER A 14 -3.05 -9.19 7.68
C SER A 14 -2.66 -8.12 8.69
N MET A 15 -1.35 -7.96 8.95
CA MET A 15 -0.85 -6.93 9.86
C MET A 15 -1.18 -5.53 9.33
N LEU A 16 -0.91 -5.27 8.05
CA LEU A 16 -1.25 -3.97 7.47
C LEU A 16 -2.76 -3.70 7.57
N LYS A 17 -3.61 -4.70 7.27
CA LYS A 17 -5.07 -4.58 7.37
C LYS A 17 -5.53 -4.16 8.77
N GLU A 18 -4.98 -4.75 9.81
CA GLU A 18 -5.26 -4.36 11.20
C GLU A 18 -4.80 -2.93 11.48
N GLN A 19 -3.59 -2.60 11.05
CA GLN A 19 -2.99 -1.28 11.27
C GLN A 19 -3.80 -0.16 10.58
N ILE A 20 -4.38 -0.45 9.42
CA ILE A 20 -5.14 0.53 8.63
C ILE A 20 -6.66 0.51 8.84
N ALA A 21 -7.15 -0.40 9.68
CA ALA A 21 -8.58 -0.53 9.98
C ALA A 21 -9.28 0.79 10.38
N PRO A 22 -8.65 1.71 11.15
CA PRO A 22 -9.29 2.97 11.51
C PRO A 22 -9.66 3.84 10.30
N PHE A 23 -8.77 3.96 9.30
CA PHE A 23 -9.05 4.80 8.14
C PHE A 23 -9.95 4.11 7.11
N MET A 24 -9.87 2.78 6.97
CA MET A 24 -10.81 2.04 6.13
C MET A 24 -12.26 2.25 6.59
N ARG A 25 -12.48 2.23 7.92
CA ARG A 25 -13.79 2.51 8.52
C ARG A 25 -14.26 3.94 8.23
N GLU A 26 -13.35 4.92 8.23
CA GLU A 26 -13.68 6.32 7.97
C GLU A 26 -13.95 6.60 6.47
N LEU A 27 -13.26 5.91 5.57
CA LEU A 27 -13.51 5.97 4.13
C LEU A 27 -14.86 5.37 3.74
N GLY A 28 -15.28 4.31 4.44
CA GLY A 28 -16.56 3.67 4.24
C GLY A 28 -16.60 2.69 3.06
N PRO A 29 -17.78 2.11 2.76
CA PRO A 29 -17.92 0.94 1.88
C PRO A 29 -17.66 1.23 0.39
N SER A 30 -17.60 2.51 -0.01
CA SER A 30 -17.26 2.91 -1.37
C SER A 30 -15.81 2.58 -1.75
N TYR A 31 -14.96 2.24 -0.77
CA TYR A 31 -13.56 1.85 -0.95
C TYR A 31 -13.36 0.38 -0.57
N GLN A 32 -12.93 -0.43 -1.54
CA GLN A 32 -12.67 -1.86 -1.38
C GLN A 32 -11.16 -2.10 -1.41
N PHE A 33 -10.60 -2.64 -0.33
CA PHE A 33 -9.17 -2.88 -0.20
C PHE A 33 -8.83 -4.34 -0.46
N THR A 34 -7.93 -4.58 -1.42
CA THR A 34 -7.33 -5.90 -1.67
C THR A 34 -5.92 -5.90 -1.13
N PHE A 35 -5.64 -6.74 -0.14
CA PHE A 35 -4.32 -6.87 0.46
C PHE A 35 -3.61 -8.08 -0.14
N VAL A 36 -2.33 -7.91 -0.48
CA VAL A 36 -1.51 -8.98 -1.07
C VAL A 36 -0.21 -9.11 -0.29
N ASP A 37 0.15 -10.34 0.07
CA ASP A 37 1.45 -10.64 0.69
C ASP A 37 2.55 -10.71 -0.36
N GLY A 38 3.77 -10.33 0.04
CA GLY A 38 4.96 -10.66 -0.72
C GLY A 38 5.24 -12.17 -0.67
N GLU A 39 5.90 -12.70 -1.70
CA GLU A 39 6.17 -14.13 -1.81
C GLU A 39 7.44 -14.59 -1.06
N ILE A 40 8.20 -13.66 -0.47
CA ILE A 40 9.52 -13.95 0.09
C ILE A 40 9.44 -13.91 1.62
N PRO A 41 9.50 -15.06 2.31
CA PRO A 41 9.59 -15.08 3.77
C PRO A 41 10.83 -14.34 4.25
N CYS A 42 10.69 -13.55 5.32
CA CYS A 42 11.81 -12.81 5.90
C CYS A 42 11.64 -12.60 7.42
N GLY A 43 12.58 -11.88 8.03
CA GLY A 43 12.49 -11.49 9.43
C GLY A 43 11.51 -10.35 9.68
N ARG A 44 11.15 -10.13 10.95
CA ARG A 44 10.31 -9.01 11.39
C ARG A 44 10.92 -7.67 10.98
N GLY A 45 10.11 -6.81 10.37
CA GLY A 45 10.49 -5.46 9.96
C GLY A 45 10.58 -4.48 11.14
N PRO A 46 11.22 -3.31 10.94
CA PRO A 46 11.45 -2.33 12.00
C PRO A 46 10.15 -1.70 12.56
N GLY A 47 9.09 -1.61 11.75
CA GLY A 47 7.79 -1.04 12.13
C GLY A 47 6.77 -2.05 12.66
N VAL A 48 7.17 -3.31 12.85
CA VAL A 48 6.28 -4.38 13.30
C VAL A 48 6.52 -4.66 14.79
N PRO A 49 5.46 -4.72 15.64
CA PRO A 49 5.61 -4.91 17.08
C PRO A 49 6.47 -6.12 17.47
N HIS A 50 7.27 -5.98 18.53
CA HIS A 50 8.22 -7.02 18.98
C HIS A 50 7.55 -8.35 19.36
N TRP A 51 6.29 -8.30 19.79
CA TRP A 51 5.51 -9.47 20.16
C TRP A 51 4.83 -10.14 18.96
N ALA A 52 4.86 -9.54 17.77
CA ALA A 52 4.29 -10.15 16.58
C ALA A 52 5.11 -11.40 16.20
N THR A 53 4.41 -12.51 15.94
CA THR A 53 5.03 -13.81 15.68
C THR A 53 5.18 -14.14 14.19
N GLY A 54 4.63 -13.31 13.31
CA GLY A 54 4.62 -13.53 11.87
C GLY A 54 3.37 -14.29 11.38
N PRO A 55 3.37 -14.78 10.13
CA PRO A 55 4.49 -14.75 9.19
C PRO A 55 4.84 -13.32 8.71
N PHE A 56 6.07 -13.14 8.22
CA PHE A 56 6.58 -11.88 7.68
C PHE A 56 7.12 -12.07 6.28
N PHE A 57 6.85 -11.11 5.41
CA PHE A 57 7.14 -11.21 3.99
C PHE A 57 7.82 -9.95 3.43
N SER A 58 8.47 -10.14 2.28
CA SER A 58 8.98 -9.10 1.41
C SER A 58 8.48 -9.32 -0.01
N TYR A 59 8.26 -8.23 -0.76
CA TYR A 59 7.98 -8.28 -2.19
C TYR A 59 9.26 -8.45 -3.02
N ALA A 60 10.41 -7.97 -2.52
CA ALA A 60 11.68 -7.98 -3.21
C ALA A 60 12.75 -8.73 -2.41
N ALA A 61 13.54 -9.57 -3.09
CA ALA A 61 14.64 -10.33 -2.48
C ALA A 61 15.83 -9.44 -2.07
N GLY A 62 15.83 -8.20 -2.55
CA GLY A 62 16.82 -7.18 -2.30
C GLY A 62 16.47 -5.94 -3.11
N PHE A 63 17.33 -4.93 -3.04
CA PHE A 63 17.04 -3.60 -3.61
C PHE A 63 17.88 -3.27 -4.86
N SER A 64 18.52 -4.27 -5.47
CA SER A 64 19.14 -4.07 -6.78
C SER A 64 18.08 -3.88 -7.87
N PRO A 65 18.39 -3.16 -8.97
CA PRO A 65 17.41 -2.90 -10.03
C PRO A 65 16.70 -4.17 -10.57
N PRO A 66 17.39 -5.30 -10.83
CA PRO A 66 16.71 -6.52 -11.28
C PRO A 66 15.74 -7.11 -10.23
N GLN A 67 16.08 -7.03 -8.94
CA GLN A 67 15.23 -7.55 -7.87
C GLN A 67 13.97 -6.70 -7.68
N VAL A 68 14.10 -5.37 -7.80
CA VAL A 68 12.95 -4.45 -7.78
C VAL A 68 12.08 -4.66 -9.01
N GLN A 69 12.68 -4.84 -10.20
CA GLN A 69 11.93 -5.13 -11.42
C GLN A 69 11.12 -6.43 -11.30
N ASN A 70 11.71 -7.49 -10.76
CA ASN A 70 10.99 -8.75 -10.53
C ASN A 70 9.78 -8.56 -9.57
N ALA A 71 9.89 -7.70 -8.57
CA ALA A 71 8.77 -7.39 -7.68
C ALA A 71 7.66 -6.64 -8.41
N LEU A 72 8.01 -5.70 -9.28
CA LEU A 72 7.06 -4.96 -10.12
C LEU A 72 6.37 -5.89 -11.15
N ASP A 73 7.10 -6.83 -11.75
CA ASP A 73 6.55 -7.78 -12.73
C ASP A 73 5.51 -8.72 -12.08
N ARG A 74 5.77 -9.15 -10.84
CA ARG A 74 4.80 -9.94 -10.05
C ARG A 74 3.56 -9.13 -9.70
N LEU A 75 3.75 -7.86 -9.35
CA LEU A 75 2.64 -6.94 -9.07
C LEU A 75 1.77 -6.74 -10.33
N ASP A 76 2.42 -6.52 -11.48
CA ASP A 76 1.78 -6.44 -12.79
C ASP A 76 0.96 -7.70 -13.11
N GLN A 77 1.53 -8.89 -12.85
CA GLN A 77 0.82 -10.15 -13.03
C GLN A 77 -0.43 -10.22 -12.13
N PHE A 78 -0.29 -9.90 -10.83
CA PHE A 78 -1.40 -9.90 -9.89
C PHE A 78 -2.51 -8.93 -10.32
N ILE A 79 -2.14 -7.72 -10.75
CA ILE A 79 -3.10 -6.71 -11.24
C ILE A 79 -3.84 -7.22 -12.47
N ARG A 80 -3.17 -7.89 -13.41
CA ARG A 80 -3.82 -8.48 -14.58
C ARG A 80 -4.80 -9.60 -14.21
N GLU A 81 -4.50 -10.39 -13.18
CA GLU A 81 -5.31 -11.54 -12.80
C GLU A 81 -6.48 -11.20 -11.86
N LYS A 82 -6.32 -10.19 -11.00
CA LYS A 82 -7.27 -9.85 -9.93
C LYS A 82 -7.90 -8.47 -10.06
N GLY A 83 -7.41 -7.65 -11.00
CA GLY A 83 -7.95 -6.34 -11.30
C GLY A 83 -9.28 -6.37 -12.07
N PRO A 84 -9.73 -5.22 -12.60
CA PRO A 84 -9.06 -3.93 -12.53
C PRO A 84 -9.02 -3.34 -11.10
N PHE A 85 -7.96 -2.58 -10.82
CA PHE A 85 -7.80 -1.76 -9.61
C PHE A 85 -7.78 -0.29 -10.02
N ASP A 86 -8.38 0.57 -9.20
CA ASP A 86 -8.46 2.02 -9.44
C ASP A 86 -7.25 2.77 -8.84
N GLY A 87 -6.47 2.10 -7.98
CA GLY A 87 -5.26 2.66 -7.41
C GLY A 87 -4.48 1.68 -6.53
N ILE A 88 -3.29 2.10 -6.11
CA ILE A 88 -2.43 1.36 -5.19
C ILE A 88 -2.19 2.22 -3.93
N LEU A 89 -2.39 1.62 -2.76
CA LEU A 89 -1.96 2.15 -1.47
C LEU A 89 -0.78 1.31 -0.97
N GLY A 90 0.34 1.95 -0.62
CA GLY A 90 1.53 1.25 -0.15
C GLY A 90 2.08 1.84 1.13
N PHE A 91 2.68 1.00 1.98
CA PHE A 91 3.44 1.40 3.16
C PHE A 91 4.91 1.01 3.04
N SER A 92 5.83 1.92 3.38
CA SER A 92 7.29 1.68 3.35
C SER A 92 7.76 1.06 2.02
N LEU A 93 8.27 -0.18 2.00
CA LEU A 93 8.61 -0.90 0.76
C LEU A 93 7.44 -0.96 -0.23
N GLY A 94 6.22 -1.22 0.24
CA GLY A 94 5.01 -1.21 -0.59
C GLY A 94 4.74 0.17 -1.19
N ALA A 95 5.05 1.26 -0.49
CA ALA A 95 4.93 2.62 -1.02
C ALA A 95 5.93 2.87 -2.15
N ALA A 96 7.19 2.43 -1.97
CA ALA A 96 8.21 2.54 -3.01
C ALA A 96 7.83 1.76 -4.27
N LEU A 97 7.30 0.54 -4.12
CA LEU A 97 6.81 -0.25 -5.26
C LEU A 97 5.60 0.39 -5.93
N ALA A 98 4.65 0.92 -5.16
CA ALA A 98 3.51 1.66 -5.70
C ALA A 98 3.97 2.86 -6.54
N MET A 99 4.89 3.67 -6.03
CA MET A 99 5.44 4.83 -6.76
C MET A 99 6.17 4.44 -8.05
N LEU A 100 6.88 3.31 -8.05
CA LEU A 100 7.61 2.82 -9.22
C LEU A 100 6.68 2.14 -10.25
N HIS A 101 5.43 1.84 -9.89
CA HIS A 101 4.50 1.10 -10.72
C HIS A 101 3.85 1.97 -11.80
N LYS A 102 4.47 2.01 -12.98
CA LYS A 102 4.14 2.92 -14.09
C LYS A 102 2.76 2.73 -14.75
N LYS A 103 2.08 1.59 -14.53
CA LYS A 103 0.81 1.27 -15.22
C LYS A 103 -0.46 1.67 -14.48
N LEU A 104 -0.38 1.81 -13.15
CA LEU A 104 -1.53 2.19 -12.31
C LEU A 104 -1.36 3.55 -11.65
N CYS A 105 -0.14 4.09 -11.59
CA CYS A 105 0.11 5.39 -10.99
C CYS A 105 0.36 6.42 -12.10
N MET A 106 -0.65 7.26 -12.36
CA MET A 106 -0.40 8.54 -13.04
C MET A 106 0.43 9.41 -12.10
N ALA A 107 1.56 9.94 -12.59
CA ALA A 107 2.46 10.76 -11.77
C ALA A 107 1.75 11.97 -11.13
N SER A 108 0.76 12.55 -11.82
CA SER A 108 -0.06 13.66 -11.32
C SER A 108 -0.99 13.29 -10.17
N LEU A 109 -1.36 12.01 -10.04
CA LEU A 109 -2.29 11.50 -9.02
C LEU A 109 -1.55 10.75 -7.89
N THR A 110 -0.22 10.78 -7.91
CA THR A 110 0.60 10.12 -6.90
C THR A 110 0.75 11.02 -5.67
N GLN A 111 0.19 10.59 -4.55
CA GLN A 111 0.31 11.28 -3.26
C GLN A 111 1.20 10.47 -2.31
N VAL A 112 2.15 11.12 -1.66
CA VAL A 112 3.03 10.52 -0.64
C VAL A 112 2.83 11.23 0.68
N HIS A 113 2.43 10.49 1.70
CA HIS A 113 2.27 11.02 3.04
C HIS A 113 3.43 10.57 3.93
N THR A 114 4.14 11.54 4.51
CA THR A 114 5.15 11.29 5.55
C THR A 114 4.57 11.73 6.89
N HIS A 115 4.66 10.90 7.92
CA HIS A 115 4.17 11.22 9.26
C HIS A 115 5.34 11.26 10.26
N LYS A 116 5.14 11.99 11.36
CA LYS A 116 6.12 12.07 12.45
C LYS A 116 5.99 10.82 13.32
N GLY A 117 6.74 9.76 13.00
CA GLY A 117 6.75 8.51 13.78
C GLY A 117 7.82 7.48 13.38
N ALA A 118 8.81 7.88 12.59
CA ALA A 118 9.84 6.99 12.02
C ALA A 118 9.27 5.82 11.19
N HIS A 119 9.03 4.68 11.81
CA HIS A 119 8.60 3.43 11.15
C HIS A 119 7.21 2.95 11.57
N ASP A 120 6.55 3.60 12.53
CA ASP A 120 5.19 3.23 12.93
C ASP A 120 4.19 3.56 11.82
N ILE A 121 2.98 3.00 11.87
CA ILE A 121 1.90 3.48 11.00
C ILE A 121 1.26 4.73 11.63
N PRO A 122 0.77 5.67 10.82
CA PRO A 122 0.04 6.83 11.31
C PRO A 122 -1.22 6.40 12.08
N PHE A 123 -1.19 6.48 13.42
CA PHE A 123 -2.28 6.06 14.30
C PHE A 123 -3.01 7.22 14.99
N THR A 124 -2.54 8.47 14.88
CA THR A 124 -3.25 9.58 15.52
C THR A 124 -4.53 9.92 14.75
N ARG A 125 -5.55 10.43 15.44
CA ARG A 125 -6.77 10.91 14.77
C ARG A 125 -6.48 11.97 13.70
N SER A 126 -5.42 12.76 13.89
CA SER A 126 -4.99 13.76 12.91
C SER A 126 -4.42 13.11 11.66
N ASP A 127 -3.55 12.11 11.83
CA ASP A 127 -2.95 11.41 10.69
C ASP A 127 -4.01 10.64 9.89
N VAL A 128 -4.92 9.96 10.58
CA VAL A 128 -6.04 9.25 9.95
C VAL A 128 -6.86 10.21 9.07
N LYS A 129 -7.26 11.37 9.60
CA LYS A 129 -8.01 12.37 8.82
C LYS A 129 -7.22 12.90 7.62
N SER A 130 -5.92 13.13 7.78
CA SER A 130 -5.07 13.62 6.70
C SER A 130 -4.97 12.61 5.56
N ILE A 131 -4.79 11.32 5.87
CA ILE A 131 -4.71 10.23 4.89
C ILE A 131 -6.05 10.04 4.19
N VAL A 132 -7.15 10.02 4.95
CA VAL A 132 -8.50 9.91 4.40
C VAL A 132 -8.80 11.05 3.43
N SER A 133 -8.44 12.28 3.80
CA SER A 133 -8.59 13.45 2.93
C SER A 133 -7.79 13.30 1.64
N SER A 134 -6.53 12.85 1.73
CA SER A 134 -5.69 12.63 0.55
C SER A 134 -6.26 11.58 -0.41
N ILE A 135 -6.77 10.46 0.12
CA ILE A 135 -7.40 9.41 -0.70
C ILE A 135 -8.65 9.94 -1.40
N ARG A 136 -9.48 10.74 -0.71
CA ARG A 136 -10.68 11.35 -1.29
C ARG A 136 -10.33 12.33 -2.41
N ASN A 137 -9.31 13.18 -2.21
CA ASN A 137 -8.90 14.13 -3.23
C ASN A 137 -8.44 13.41 -4.51
N VAL A 138 -7.63 12.35 -4.38
CA VAL A 138 -7.21 11.54 -5.54
C VAL A 138 -8.40 10.85 -6.21
N ALA A 139 -9.37 10.37 -5.42
CA ALA A 139 -10.60 9.76 -5.94
C ALA A 139 -11.46 10.75 -6.73
N GLU A 140 -11.61 11.97 -6.23
CA GLU A 140 -12.36 13.05 -6.88
C GLU A 140 -11.69 13.45 -8.21
N GLU A 141 -10.37 13.63 -8.21
CA GLU A 141 -9.61 13.92 -9.43
C GLU A 141 -9.73 12.80 -10.48
N LEU A 142 -9.74 11.52 -10.07
CA LEU A 142 -9.96 10.39 -10.99
C LEU A 142 -11.34 10.42 -11.65
N ILE A 143 -12.38 10.82 -10.92
CA ILE A 143 -13.75 10.95 -11.44
C ILE A 143 -13.83 12.12 -12.42
N GLU A 144 -13.23 13.27 -12.10
CA GLU A 144 -13.22 14.45 -12.97
C GLU A 144 -12.51 14.19 -14.31
N TRP A 145 -11.51 13.31 -14.32
CA TRP A 145 -10.79 12.90 -15.53
C TRP A 145 -11.51 11.81 -16.35
N GLY A 146 -12.72 11.39 -15.94
CA GLY A 146 -13.54 10.44 -16.71
C GLY A 146 -12.99 9.02 -16.74
N ALA A 147 -12.15 8.64 -15.78
CA ALA A 147 -11.48 7.33 -15.70
C ALA A 147 -12.29 6.28 -14.89
N GLY A 148 -13.61 6.43 -14.79
CA GLY A 148 -14.50 5.57 -13.99
C GLY A 148 -15.17 4.44 -14.76
#